data_AF-A0A966WTK8-F1
#
_entry.id   AF-A0A966WTK8-F1
#
_cell.length_a   1.000
_cell.length_b   1.000
_cell.length_c   1.000
_cell.angle_alpha   90.00
_cell.angle_beta   90.00
_cell.angle_gamma   90.00
#
_symmetry.space_group_name_H-M   'P 1'
#
loop_
_entity.id
_entity.type
_entity.pdbx_description
1 polymer ?
#
loop_
_entity_poly.entity_id
_entity_poly.type
_entity_poly.pdbx_seq_one_letter_code
_entity_poly.pdbx_strand_id
1 'polypeptide(L)' 'MSVAQIKNLQRRLGNLEAEAVEEVNRACGHELWQSLGFDALDSLEDPDRRARANYYYGQLQAVRELKDVLA' A
#
# COMPACT_ATOMS: atom_id res chain seq x y z
N MET A 1 13.10 -16.09 -14.10
CA MET A 1 11.67 -16.44 -14.02
C MET A 1 11.11 -16.60 -15.42
N SER A 2 10.13 -17.48 -15.62
CA SER A 2 9.40 -17.56 -16.89
C SER A 2 8.46 -16.36 -17.05
N VAL A 3 8.11 -16.03 -18.29
CA VAL A 3 7.13 -14.95 -18.60
C VAL A 3 5.80 -15.17 -17.87
N ALA A 4 5.36 -16.42 -17.75
CA ALA A 4 4.13 -16.77 -17.01
C ALA A 4 4.25 -16.47 -15.51
N GLN A 5 5.41 -16.73 -14.90
CA GLN A 5 5.66 -16.41 -13.49
C GLN A 5 5.64 -14.90 -13.23
N ILE A 6 6.26 -14.11 -14.13
CA ILE A 6 6.28 -12.64 -14.04
C ILE A 6 4.86 -12.08 -14.12
N LYS A 7 4.07 -12.49 -15.12
CA LYS A 7 2.67 -12.05 -15.26
C LYS A 7 1.82 -12.41 -14.05
N ASN A 8 2.00 -13.61 -13.50
CA ASN A 8 1.27 -14.03 -12.30
C ASN A 8 1.68 -13.22 -11.06
N LEU A 9 2.97 -12.89 -10.92
CA LEU A 9 3.47 -12.02 -9.87
C LEU A 9 2.91 -10.59 -10.00
N GLN A 10 2.96 -9.98 -11.19
CA GLN A 10 2.38 -8.66 -11.45
C GLN A 10 0.90 -8.59 -11.07
N ARG A 11 0.12 -9.63 -11.40
CA ARG A 11 -1.29 -9.71 -10.99
C ARG A 11 -1.47 -9.74 -9.47
N ARG A 12 -0.66 -10.52 -8.74
CA ARG A 12 -0.72 -10.59 -7.27
C ARG A 12 -0.31 -9.28 -6.64
N LEU A 13 0.73 -8.62 -7.17
CA LEU A 13 1.15 -7.30 -6.73
C LEU A 13 0.05 -6.26 -6.94
N GLY A 14 -0.67 -6.29 -8.07
CA GLY A 14 -1.83 -5.42 -8.30
C GLY A 14 -2.96 -5.63 -7.29
N ASN A 15 -3.23 -6.88 -6.89
CA ASN A 15 -4.21 -7.17 -5.85
C ASN A 15 -3.78 -6.62 -4.47
N LEU A 16 -2.51 -6.81 -4.11
CA LEU A 16 -1.96 -6.31 -2.84
C LEU A 16 -1.94 -4.78 -2.78
N GLU A 17 -1.63 -4.12 -3.90
CA GLU A 17 -1.69 -2.67 -4.03
C GLU A 17 -3.12 -2.15 -3.77
N ALA A 18 -4.12 -2.76 -4.42
CA ALA A 18 -5.52 -2.36 -4.25
C ALA A 18 -6.00 -2.54 -2.81
N GLU A 19 -5.69 -3.68 -2.19
CA GLU A 19 -6.03 -3.95 -0.78
C GLU A 19 -5.37 -2.95 0.16
N ALA A 20 -4.07 -2.67 -0.04
CA ALA A 20 -3.35 -1.72 0.80
C ALA A 20 -3.92 -0.30 0.67
N VAL A 21 -4.26 0.15 -0.55
CA VAL A 21 -4.92 1.44 -0.77
C VAL A 21 -6.26 1.50 -0.04
N GLU A 22 -7.09 0.46 -0.15
CA GLU A 22 -8.40 0.42 0.52
C GLU A 22 -8.26 0.49 2.04
N GLU A 23 -7.32 -0.25 2.62
CA GLU A 23 -7.12 -0.29 4.07
C GLU A 23 -6.50 1.01 4.61
N VAL A 24 -5.60 1.66 3.88
CA VAL A 24 -5.10 2.99 4.26
C VAL A 24 -6.22 4.03 4.16
N ASN A 25 -7.02 4.02 3.09
CA ASN A 25 -8.21 4.86 2.97
C ASN A 25 -9.18 4.67 4.15
N ARG A 26 -9.42 3.41 4.56
CA ARG A 26 -10.28 3.07 5.70
C ARG A 26 -9.69 3.55 7.03
N ALA A 27 -8.39 3.39 7.25
CA ALA A 27 -7.72 3.83 8.46
C ALA A 27 -7.71 5.36 8.60
N CYS A 28 -7.44 6.08 7.51
CA CYS A 28 -7.44 7.54 7.47
C CYS A 28 -8.84 8.16 7.42
N GLY A 29 -9.83 7.46 6.88
CA GLY A 29 -11.16 7.99 6.61
C GLY A 29 -11.22 9.00 5.45
N HIS A 30 -10.11 9.19 4.72
CA HIS A 30 -9.96 10.09 3.59
C HIS A 30 -8.75 9.67 2.73
N GLU A 31 -8.60 10.26 1.54
CA GLU A 31 -7.53 9.93 0.60
C GLU A 31 -6.32 10.89 0.63
N LEU A 32 -6.31 11.90 1.51
CA LEU A 32 -5.25 12.92 1.58
C LEU A 32 -3.84 12.34 1.79
N TRP A 33 -3.73 11.14 2.38
CA TRP A 33 -2.46 10.43 2.56
C TRP A 33 -1.76 10.15 1.23
N GLN A 34 -2.48 10.10 0.10
CA GLN A 34 -1.86 9.91 -1.21
C GLN A 34 -0.97 11.10 -1.61
N SER A 35 -1.28 12.31 -1.14
CA SER A 35 -0.49 13.51 -1.39
C SER A 35 0.48 13.82 -0.24
N LEU A 36 0.10 13.50 0.99
CA LEU A 36 0.86 13.81 2.21
C LEU A 36 1.82 12.70 2.64
N GLY A 37 1.65 11.48 2.14
CA GLY A 37 2.47 10.33 2.49
C GLY A 37 2.38 9.96 3.96
N PHE A 38 3.54 9.59 4.54
CA PHE A 38 3.66 9.09 5.91
C PHE A 38 3.15 10.06 6.97
N ASP A 39 3.31 11.38 6.76
CA ASP A 39 2.92 12.40 7.73
C ASP A 39 1.41 12.38 8.03
N ALA A 40 0.58 12.06 7.04
CA ALA A 40 -0.86 11.90 7.25
C ALA A 40 -1.21 10.70 8.13
N LEU A 41 -0.41 9.64 8.08
CA LEU A 41 -0.63 8.44 8.88
C LEU A 41 -0.23 8.69 10.33
N ASP A 42 0.91 9.34 10.55
CA ASP A 42 1.44 9.62 11.89
C ASP A 42 0.56 10.60 12.69
N SER A 43 -0.21 11.45 11.98
CA SER A 43 -1.19 12.35 12.58
C SER A 43 -2.46 11.67 13.12
N LEU A 44 -2.67 10.37 12.87
CA LEU A 44 -3.87 9.66 13.33
C LEU A 44 -3.88 9.51 14.84
N GLU A 45 -4.83 10.14 15.54
CA GLU A 45 -4.92 10.11 17.00
C GLU A 45 -5.15 8.69 17.55
N ASP A 46 -5.99 7.91 16.89
CA ASP A 46 -6.29 6.52 17.24
C ASP A 46 -5.08 5.60 16.94
N PRO A 47 -4.45 4.98 17.95
CA PRO A 47 -3.26 4.18 17.78
C PRO A 47 -3.52 2.89 16.96
N ASP A 48 -4.71 2.32 17.03
CA ASP A 48 -5.05 1.11 16.28
C ASP A 48 -5.22 1.43 14.79
N ARG A 49 -5.85 2.58 14.49
CA ARG A 49 -5.93 3.09 13.12
C ARG A 49 -4.54 3.44 12.58
N ARG A 50 -3.71 4.10 13.38
CA ARG A 50 -2.33 4.44 13.02
C ARG A 50 -1.51 3.19 12.71
N ALA A 51 -1.56 2.18 13.57
CA ALA A 51 -0.85 0.92 13.35
C ALA A 51 -1.29 0.23 12.05
N ARG A 52 -2.60 0.20 11.78
CA ARG A 52 -3.15 -0.34 10.54
C ARG A 52 -2.69 0.45 9.31
N ALA A 53 -2.82 1.78 9.35
CA ALA A 53 -2.37 2.68 8.29
C ALA A 53 -0.88 2.46 7.98
N ASN A 54 -0.02 2.46 9.00
CA ASN A 54 1.42 2.25 8.83
C ASN A 54 1.75 0.87 8.26
N TYR A 55 1.05 -0.18 8.70
CA TYR A 55 1.25 -1.53 8.17
C TYR A 55 0.94 -1.60 6.67
N TYR A 56 -0.28 -1.19 6.26
CA TYR A 56 -0.69 -1.27 4.86
C TYR A 56 0.07 -0.28 3.96
N TYR A 57 0.41 0.91 4.46
CA TYR A 57 1.27 1.83 3.73
C TYR A 57 2.67 1.26 3.48
N GLY A 58 3.25 0.57 4.47
CA GLY A 58 4.51 -0.15 4.28
C GLY A 58 4.42 -1.25 3.21
N GLN A 59 3.33 -2.03 3.21
CA GLN A 59 3.08 -3.03 2.17
C GLN A 59 2.93 -2.38 0.79
N LEU A 60 2.24 -1.24 0.71
CA LEU A 60 2.06 -0.48 -0.53
C LEU A 60 3.41 -0.01 -1.10
N GLN A 61 4.32 0.48 -0.26
CA GLN A 61 5.66 0.88 -0.71
C GLN A 61 6.44 -0.31 -1.26
N ALA A 62 6.47 -1.43 -0.54
CA ALA A 62 7.15 -2.64 -1.01
C ALA A 62 6.57 -3.16 -2.34
N VAL A 63 5.24 -3.12 -2.51
CA VAL A 63 4.58 -3.50 -3.76
C VAL A 63 4.99 -2.57 -4.91
N ARG A 64 5.05 -1.26 -4.68
CA ARG A 64 5.46 -0.28 -5.69
C ARG A 64 6.92 -0.47 -6.11
N GLU A 65 7.82 -0.68 -5.16
CA GLU A 65 9.23 -1.01 -5.42
C GLU A 65 9.36 -2.29 -6.26
N LEU A 66 8.62 -3.34 -5.90
CA LEU A 66 8.63 -4.59 -6.66
C LEU A 66 8.04 -4.43 -8.07
N LYS A 67 7.00 -3.63 -8.23
CA LYS A 67 6.41 -3.34 -9.55
C LYS A 67 7.37 -2.56 -10.43
N ASP A 68 8.13 -1.61 -9.87
CA ASP A 68 9.14 -0.82 -10.59
C ASP A 68 10.27 -1.72 -11.12
N VAL A 69 10.74 -2.68 -10.31
CA VAL A 69 11.76 -3.66 -10.72
C VAL A 69 11.26 -4.65 -11.79
N LEU A 70 9.95 -4.89 -11.85
CA LEU A 70 9.30 -5.82 -12.79
C LEU A 70 8.73 -5.15 -14.05
N ALA A 71 8.86 -3.83 -14.17
CA ALA A 71 8.43 -3.04 -15.33
C ALA A 71 9.36 -3.27 -16.53
#